data_AF-A0A1Y1KPH7-F1
#
_entry.id   AF-A0A1Y1KPH7-F1
#
_cell.length_a   1.000
_cell.length_b   1.000
_cell.length_c   1.000
_cell.angle_alpha   90.00
_cell.angle_beta   90.00
_cell.angle_gamma   90.00
#
_symmetry.space_group_name_H-M   'P 1'
#
loop_
_entity.id
_entity.type
_entity.pdbx_description
1 polymer ?
#
loop_
_entity_poly.entity_id
_entity_poly.type
_entity_poly.pdbx_seq_one_letter_code
_entity_poly.pdbx_strand_id
1 'polypeptide(L)'
;MDLDSENENNDLVAVGTPPEVMHQAEEVCSNLLPEKSRTKYEHVYGKFMEWRRQKKLSSYLSENILLVYFEELSKKYSSSSLWTFYSMLRTTLNLHDGVEIDKYPKLRTFLKRKSDGHLKKKSKIFSPEEINAFLNNAPDEVYLATKVALIMGLMGACRACELSDMKVEDIKDFEGGVIITIPKTKTKIVR
;
A
#
# COMPACT_ATOMS: atom_id res chain seq x y z
N MET A 1 -22.00 -39.24 -26.03
CA MET A 1 -20.88 -38.66 -26.79
C MET A 1 -20.85 -37.17 -26.48
N ASP A 2 -20.63 -36.78 -25.22
CA ASP A 2 -19.36 -36.88 -24.46
C ASP A 2 -18.29 -35.99 -25.11
N LEU A 3 -18.12 -34.75 -24.63
CA LEU A 3 -17.24 -34.44 -23.49
C LEU A 3 -17.20 -32.91 -23.29
N ASP A 4 -17.77 -32.49 -22.17
CA ASP A 4 -17.35 -31.30 -21.45
C ASP A 4 -15.89 -31.48 -21.00
N SER A 5 -15.01 -30.62 -21.49
CA SER A 5 -13.65 -30.37 -21.00
C SER A 5 -13.30 -28.97 -21.49
N GLU A 6 -12.98 -27.95 -20.70
CA GLU A 6 -12.18 -27.95 -19.48
C GLU A 6 -12.62 -26.72 -18.66
N ASN A 7 -13.15 -26.95 -17.46
CA ASN A 7 -13.13 -25.96 -16.38
C ASN A 7 -12.60 -26.62 -15.11
N GLU A 8 -11.54 -27.41 -15.25
CA GLU A 8 -10.83 -28.06 -14.16
C GLU A 8 -9.53 -27.29 -13.90
N ASN A 9 -9.60 -26.19 -13.14
CA ASN A 9 -8.39 -25.79 -12.42
C ASN A 9 -8.62 -24.94 -11.16
N ASN A 10 -9.85 -24.85 -10.64
CA ASN A 10 -10.09 -24.14 -9.38
C ASN A 10 -10.88 -24.96 -8.33
N ASP A 11 -11.46 -26.11 -8.70
CA ASP A 11 -12.23 -26.96 -7.78
C ASP A 11 -11.40 -28.08 -7.11
N LEU A 12 -10.10 -28.21 -7.44
CA LEU A 12 -9.24 -29.28 -6.90
C LEU A 12 -8.76 -29.06 -5.46
N VAL A 13 -9.08 -27.92 -4.82
CA VAL A 13 -8.59 -27.60 -3.46
C VAL A 13 -9.60 -27.96 -2.36
N ALA A 14 -10.86 -28.27 -2.70
CA ALA A 14 -11.93 -28.46 -1.71
C ALA A 14 -12.39 -29.92 -1.53
N VAL A 15 -11.94 -30.87 -2.37
CA VAL A 15 -12.35 -32.27 -2.26
C VAL A 15 -11.57 -32.95 -1.13
N GLY A 16 -12.21 -33.10 0.04
CA GLY A 16 -11.67 -33.85 1.18
C GLY A 16 -11.20 -33.01 2.38
N THR A 17 -11.39 -31.68 2.35
CA THR A 17 -11.04 -30.81 3.48
C THR A 17 -12.16 -30.82 4.53
N PRO A 18 -11.90 -31.21 5.80
CA PRO A 18 -12.90 -31.18 6.85
C PRO A 18 -13.41 -29.75 7.13
N PRO A 19 -14.67 -29.55 7.54
CA PRO A 19 -15.24 -28.23 7.81
C PRO A 19 -14.43 -27.39 8.82
N GLU A 20 -13.83 -28.03 9.82
CA GLU A 20 -12.97 -27.36 10.81
C GLU A 20 -11.71 -26.76 10.16
N VAL A 21 -11.10 -27.51 9.23
CA VAL A 21 -9.91 -27.05 8.49
C VAL A 21 -10.28 -25.96 7.49
N MET A 22 -11.48 -26.02 6.88
CA MET A 22 -11.96 -24.94 6.01
C MET A 22 -12.14 -23.63 6.78
N HIS A 23 -12.76 -23.67 7.97
CA HIS A 23 -12.92 -22.48 8.81
C HIS A 23 -11.56 -21.90 9.24
N GLN A 24 -10.60 -22.75 9.62
CA GLN A 24 -9.24 -22.31 9.93
C GLN A 24 -8.55 -21.68 8.70
N ALA A 25 -8.73 -22.26 7.52
CA ALA A 25 -8.18 -21.72 6.27
C ALA A 25 -8.80 -20.36 5.92
N GLU A 26 -10.11 -20.18 6.11
CA GLU A 26 -10.81 -18.90 5.92
C GLU A 26 -10.27 -17.82 6.88
N GLU A 27 -10.06 -18.17 8.15
CA GLU A 27 -9.47 -17.27 9.13
C GLU A 27 -8.05 -16.85 8.74
N VAL A 28 -7.22 -17.80 8.28
CA VAL A 28 -5.87 -17.53 7.76
C VAL A 28 -5.92 -16.62 6.53
N CYS A 29 -6.80 -16.93 5.57
CA CYS A 29 -7.02 -16.15 4.36
C CYS A 29 -7.42 -14.70 4.67
N SER A 30 -8.29 -14.50 5.67
CA SER A 30 -8.68 -13.17 6.13
C SER A 30 -7.47 -12.35 6.61
N ASN A 31 -6.41 -13.00 7.10
CA ASN A 31 -5.21 -12.37 7.64
C ASN A 31 -4.06 -12.21 6.62
N LEU A 32 -4.25 -12.63 5.37
CA LEU A 32 -3.23 -12.49 4.31
C LEU A 32 -3.06 -11.04 3.82
N LEU A 33 -4.08 -10.19 3.99
CA LEU A 33 -3.97 -8.77 3.65
C LEU A 33 -3.10 -8.02 4.65
N PRO A 34 -2.28 -7.04 4.22
CA PRO A 34 -1.43 -6.30 5.14
C PRO A 34 -2.27 -5.54 6.17
N GLU A 35 -2.08 -5.86 7.45
CA GLU A 35 -2.90 -5.40 8.57
C GLU A 35 -3.13 -3.87 8.56
N LYS A 36 -2.05 -3.08 8.48
CA LYS A 36 -2.12 -1.61 8.48
C LYS A 36 -2.83 -1.00 7.26
N SER A 37 -2.97 -1.72 6.16
CA SER A 37 -3.56 -1.21 4.92
C SER A 37 -4.75 -2.01 4.41
N ARG A 38 -5.26 -2.98 5.18
CA ARG A 38 -6.39 -3.84 4.79
C ARG A 38 -7.56 -3.04 4.22
N THR A 39 -8.01 -2.00 4.94
CA THR A 39 -9.11 -1.14 4.50
C THR A 39 -8.88 -0.49 3.13
N LYS A 40 -7.62 -0.17 2.78
CA LYS A 40 -7.29 0.41 1.47
C LYS A 40 -7.41 -0.63 0.35
N TYR A 41 -6.98 -1.86 0.60
CA TYR A 41 -7.11 -2.97 -0.35
C TYR A 41 -8.59 -3.24 -0.62
N GLU A 42 -9.38 -3.38 0.44
CA GLU A 42 -10.82 -3.63 0.33
C GLU A 42 -11.56 -2.47 -0.35
N HIS A 43 -11.18 -1.23 -0.08
CA HIS A 43 -11.77 -0.08 -0.75
C HIS A 43 -11.49 -0.06 -2.27
N VAL A 44 -10.28 -0.42 -2.69
CA VAL A 44 -9.93 -0.49 -4.12
C VAL A 44 -10.68 -1.64 -4.79
N TYR A 45 -10.76 -2.79 -4.13
CA TYR A 45 -11.55 -3.93 -4.58
C TYR A 45 -13.04 -3.58 -4.74
N GLY A 46 -13.66 -3.00 -3.70
CA GLY A 46 -15.06 -2.57 -3.72
C GLY A 46 -15.35 -1.55 -4.83
N LYS A 47 -14.44 -0.59 -5.06
CA LYS A 47 -14.55 0.35 -6.18
C LYS A 47 -14.53 -0.33 -7.54
N PHE A 48 -13.69 -1.34 -7.71
CA PHE A 48 -13.65 -2.11 -8.95
C PHE A 48 -14.93 -2.93 -9.16
N MET A 49 -15.43 -3.59 -8.12
CA MET A 49 -16.68 -4.36 -8.19
C MET A 49 -17.89 -3.48 -8.47
N GLU A 50 -17.97 -2.31 -7.85
CA GLU A 50 -19.02 -1.32 -8.13
C GLU A 50 -18.94 -0.82 -9.59
N TRP A 51 -17.75 -0.54 -10.10
CA TRP A 51 -17.56 -0.16 -11.50
C TRP A 51 -18.00 -1.28 -12.47
N ARG A 52 -17.68 -2.55 -12.17
CA ARG A 52 -18.16 -3.69 -12.97
C ARG A 52 -19.68 -3.78 -13.00
N ARG A 53 -20.31 -3.60 -11.84
CA ARG A 53 -21.77 -3.63 -11.67
C ARG A 53 -22.44 -2.53 -12.51
N GLN A 54 -21.90 -1.31 -12.46
CA GLN A 54 -22.41 -0.17 -13.24
C GLN A 54 -22.29 -0.40 -14.75
N LYS A 55 -21.21 -1.04 -15.21
CA LYS A 55 -20.98 -1.39 -16.62
C LYS A 55 -21.74 -2.65 -17.07
N LYS A 56 -22.48 -3.32 -16.17
CA LYS A 56 -23.23 -4.57 -16.43
C LYS A 56 -22.36 -5.67 -17.06
N LEU A 57 -21.13 -5.79 -16.56
CA LEU A 57 -20.17 -6.77 -17.09
C LEU A 57 -20.47 -8.18 -16.56
N SER A 58 -20.07 -9.20 -17.34
CA SER A 58 -20.25 -10.61 -16.97
C SER A 58 -19.59 -10.95 -15.63
N SER A 59 -20.05 -12.04 -15.01
CA SER A 59 -19.44 -12.63 -13.82
C SER A 59 -17.98 -13.02 -14.08
N TYR A 60 -17.67 -13.56 -15.26
CA TYR A 60 -16.31 -13.87 -15.67
C TYR A 60 -15.44 -12.61 -15.78
N LEU A 61 -14.29 -12.62 -15.09
CA LEU A 61 -13.30 -11.56 -15.14
C LEU A 61 -12.23 -11.88 -16.21
N SER A 62 -12.18 -11.06 -17.26
CA SER A 62 -11.17 -11.18 -18.32
C SER A 62 -10.12 -10.08 -18.26
N GLU A 63 -8.96 -10.31 -18.88
CA GLU A 63 -7.92 -9.29 -19.06
C GLU A 63 -8.45 -8.02 -19.74
N ASN A 64 -9.37 -8.15 -20.69
CA ASN A 64 -9.96 -7.01 -21.40
C ASN A 64 -10.77 -6.09 -20.47
N ILE A 65 -11.49 -6.65 -19.49
CA ILE A 65 -12.23 -5.87 -18.49
C ILE A 65 -11.27 -5.00 -17.68
N LEU A 66 -10.15 -5.59 -17.24
CA LEU A 66 -9.12 -4.85 -16.50
C LEU A 66 -8.41 -3.82 -17.36
N LEU A 67 -8.14 -4.10 -18.64
CA LEU A 67 -7.56 -3.12 -19.56
C LEU A 67 -8.45 -1.87 -19.68
N VAL A 68 -9.76 -2.04 -19.86
CA VAL A 68 -10.70 -0.91 -19.93
C VAL A 68 -10.73 -0.15 -18.60
N TYR A 69 -10.79 -0.86 -17.48
CA TYR A 69 -10.78 -0.25 -16.16
C TYR A 69 -9.52 0.58 -15.91
N PHE A 70 -8.34 0.01 -16.17
CA PHE A 70 -7.06 0.69 -15.97
C PHE A 70 -6.82 1.82 -16.98
N GLU A 71 -7.39 1.74 -18.18
CA GLU A 71 -7.41 2.86 -19.12
C GLU A 71 -8.24 4.04 -18.58
N GLU A 72 -9.43 3.79 -18.02
CA GLU A 72 -10.23 4.82 -17.36
C GLU A 72 -9.51 5.43 -16.14
N LEU A 73 -8.84 4.61 -15.33
CA LEU A 73 -8.04 5.10 -14.20
C LEU A 73 -6.82 5.91 -14.66
N SER A 74 -6.18 5.54 -15.77
CA SER A 74 -4.99 6.22 -16.28
C SER A 74 -5.24 7.68 -16.67
N LYS A 75 -6.49 8.04 -16.96
CA LYS A 75 -6.90 9.41 -17.24
C LYS A 75 -6.99 10.29 -16.00
N LYS A 76 -7.01 9.69 -14.80
CA LYS A 76 -7.23 10.38 -13.52
C LYS A 76 -6.03 10.29 -12.58
N TYR A 77 -5.20 9.27 -12.72
CA TYR A 77 -4.17 8.92 -11.74
C TYR A 77 -2.79 8.75 -12.38
N SER A 78 -1.75 9.04 -11.60
CA SER A 78 -0.36 8.81 -11.99
C SER A 78 -0.05 7.33 -12.21
N SER A 79 0.98 7.03 -13.00
CA SER A 79 1.45 5.66 -13.26
C SER A 79 1.80 4.91 -11.97
N SER A 80 2.42 5.60 -11.00
CA SER A 80 2.69 5.05 -9.66
C SER A 80 1.42 4.66 -8.89
N SER A 81 0.36 5.46 -9.02
CA SER A 81 -0.96 5.14 -8.44
C SER A 81 -1.59 3.95 -9.15
N LEU A 82 -1.48 3.87 -10.48
CA LEU A 82 -1.98 2.71 -11.25
C LEU A 82 -1.31 1.40 -10.81
N TRP A 83 0.02 1.39 -10.67
CA TRP A 83 0.73 0.22 -10.15
C TRP A 83 0.30 -0.15 -8.72
N THR A 84 -0.03 0.85 -7.91
CA THR A 84 -0.55 0.66 -6.55
C THR A 84 -1.95 0.03 -6.58
N PHE A 85 -2.85 0.49 -7.46
CA PHE A 85 -4.16 -0.14 -7.67
C PHE A 85 -4.04 -1.55 -8.22
N TYR A 86 -3.14 -1.78 -9.18
CA TYR A 86 -2.84 -3.10 -9.72
C TYR A 86 -2.39 -4.06 -8.62
N SER A 87 -1.45 -3.66 -7.77
CA SER A 87 -0.98 -4.50 -6.68
C SER A 87 -2.07 -4.84 -5.67
N MET A 88 -2.94 -3.87 -5.34
CA MET A 88 -4.07 -4.11 -4.45
C MET A 88 -5.08 -5.08 -5.08
N LEU A 89 -5.49 -4.83 -6.32
CA LEU A 89 -6.42 -5.70 -7.05
C LEU A 89 -5.85 -7.09 -7.28
N ARG A 90 -4.56 -7.22 -7.59
CA ARG A 90 -3.90 -8.51 -7.72
C ARG A 90 -4.09 -9.37 -6.48
N THR A 91 -3.93 -8.75 -5.31
CA THR A 91 -4.04 -9.46 -4.03
C THR A 91 -5.49 -9.79 -3.72
N THR A 92 -6.40 -8.81 -3.85
CA THR A 92 -7.81 -9.01 -3.48
C THR A 92 -8.57 -9.90 -4.45
N LEU A 93 -8.31 -9.81 -5.76
CA LEU A 93 -8.94 -10.69 -6.75
C LEU A 93 -8.45 -12.13 -6.62
N ASN A 94 -7.19 -12.34 -6.26
CA ASN A 94 -6.70 -13.68 -5.98
C ASN A 94 -7.34 -14.26 -4.70
N LEU A 95 -7.45 -13.44 -3.64
CA LEU A 95 -8.00 -13.88 -2.37
C LEU A 95 -9.51 -14.14 -2.41
N HIS A 96 -10.28 -13.23 -3.03
CA HIS A 96 -11.75 -13.26 -2.99
C HIS A 96 -12.37 -13.98 -4.19
N ASP A 97 -11.73 -13.93 -5.37
CA ASP A 97 -12.28 -14.48 -6.61
C ASP A 97 -11.44 -15.62 -7.20
N GLY A 98 -10.28 -15.95 -6.60
CA GLY A 98 -9.33 -16.92 -7.16
C GLY A 98 -8.68 -16.47 -8.47
N VAL A 99 -8.76 -15.18 -8.84
CA VAL A 99 -8.27 -14.69 -10.14
C VAL A 99 -6.83 -14.20 -10.07
N GLU A 100 -5.94 -14.89 -10.79
CA GLU A 100 -4.52 -14.54 -10.90
C GLU A 100 -4.24 -13.55 -12.06
N ILE A 101 -4.44 -12.26 -11.82
CA ILE A 101 -4.20 -11.22 -12.85
C ILE A 101 -2.72 -11.01 -13.21
N ASP A 102 -1.80 -11.74 -12.60
CA ASP A 102 -0.40 -11.79 -13.03
C ASP A 102 -0.21 -12.46 -14.38
N LYS A 103 -1.12 -13.39 -14.70
CA LYS A 103 -1.16 -14.13 -15.96
C LYS A 103 -1.66 -13.26 -17.12
N TYR A 104 -1.90 -11.96 -16.90
CA TYR A 104 -2.40 -11.00 -17.89
C TYR A 104 -1.26 -10.11 -18.44
N PRO A 105 -0.54 -10.54 -19.48
CA PRO A 105 0.63 -9.86 -20.00
C PRO A 105 0.31 -8.53 -20.70
N LYS A 106 -0.86 -8.40 -21.34
CA LYS A 106 -1.27 -7.15 -22.01
C LYS A 106 -1.55 -6.08 -20.96
N LEU A 107 -2.20 -6.43 -19.84
CA LEU A 107 -2.42 -5.50 -18.72
C LEU A 107 -1.09 -5.02 -18.13
N ARG A 108 -0.16 -5.94 -17.87
CA ARG A 108 1.18 -5.57 -17.37
C ARG A 108 1.93 -4.69 -18.36
N THR A 109 1.88 -5.02 -19.65
CA THR A 109 2.52 -4.22 -20.72
C THR A 109 1.91 -2.83 -20.82
N PHE A 110 0.58 -2.72 -20.71
CA PHE A 110 -0.14 -1.45 -20.66
C PHE A 110 0.35 -0.58 -19.49
N LEU A 111 0.42 -1.13 -18.27
CA LEU A 111 0.88 -0.40 -17.09
C LEU A 111 2.33 0.06 -17.20
N LYS A 112 3.21 -0.77 -17.80
CA LYS A 112 4.60 -0.39 -18.10
C LYS A 112 4.66 0.80 -19.05
N ARG A 113 3.94 0.75 -20.17
CA ARG A 113 3.88 1.86 -21.14
C ARG A 113 3.34 3.14 -20.54
N LYS A 114 2.33 3.06 -19.67
CA LYS A 114 1.82 4.22 -18.94
C LYS A 114 2.83 4.79 -17.93
N SER A 115 3.85 4.03 -17.53
CA SER A 115 4.93 4.51 -16.67
C SER A 115 6.13 5.10 -17.42
N ASP A 116 6.17 4.99 -18.74
CA ASP A 116 7.25 5.56 -19.54
C ASP A 116 7.28 7.09 -19.38
N GLY A 117 8.48 7.62 -19.11
CA GLY A 117 8.67 9.05 -18.86
C GLY A 117 8.08 9.57 -17.55
N HIS A 118 7.57 8.71 -16.65
CA HIS A 118 7.02 9.17 -15.37
C HIS A 118 8.11 9.73 -14.45
N LEU A 119 8.13 11.06 -14.31
CA LEU A 119 8.97 11.75 -13.36
C LEU A 119 8.37 11.67 -11.94
N LYS A 120 9.15 11.14 -11.00
CA LYS A 120 8.76 11.08 -9.59
C LYS A 120 8.67 12.50 -9.04
N LYS A 121 7.47 12.92 -8.61
CA LYS A 121 7.30 14.14 -7.82
C LYS A 121 8.00 13.94 -6.47
N LYS A 122 9.01 14.78 -6.20
CA LYS A 122 9.66 14.84 -4.88
C LYS A 122 9.03 15.97 -4.07
N SER A 123 9.02 15.81 -2.74
CA SER A 123 8.71 16.92 -1.83
C SER A 123 9.75 18.03 -2.02
N LYS A 124 9.34 19.28 -1.80
CA LYS A 124 10.28 20.38 -1.70
C LYS A 124 11.22 20.11 -0.52
N ILE A 125 12.49 20.42 -0.70
CA ILE A 125 13.49 20.36 0.36
C ILE A 125 13.69 21.77 0.89
N PHE A 126 13.85 21.89 2.22
CA PHE A 126 14.18 23.16 2.84
C PHE A 126 15.68 23.43 2.70
N SER A 127 16.05 24.68 2.49
CA SER A 127 17.45 25.11 2.54
C SER A 127 17.93 25.25 3.99
N PRO A 128 19.25 25.20 4.24
CA PRO A 128 19.81 25.48 5.57
C PRO A 128 19.37 26.84 6.12
N GLU A 129 19.26 27.85 5.27
CA GLU A 129 18.82 29.20 5.63
C GLU A 129 17.35 29.22 6.06
N GLU A 130 16.48 28.53 5.32
CA GLU A 130 15.05 28.39 5.68
C GLU A 130 14.88 27.66 7.01
N ILE A 131 15.65 26.59 7.25
CA ILE A 131 15.64 25.83 8.51
C ILE A 131 16.10 26.74 9.65
N ASN A 132 17.22 27.42 9.50
CA ASN A 132 17.76 28.32 10.53
C ASN A 132 16.82 29.49 10.82
N ALA A 133 16.22 30.08 9.78
CA ALA A 133 15.24 31.14 9.94
C ALA A 133 14.01 30.65 10.72
N PHE A 134 13.52 29.44 10.43
CA PHE A 134 12.42 28.85 11.19
C PHE A 134 12.80 28.59 12.65
N LEU A 135 13.96 27.98 12.91
CA LEU A 135 14.41 27.66 14.27
C LEU A 135 14.65 28.91 15.12
N ASN A 136 15.22 29.97 14.56
CA ASN A 136 15.57 31.17 15.30
C ASN A 136 14.42 32.18 15.42
N ASN A 137 13.57 32.31 14.40
CA ASN A 137 12.61 33.42 14.31
C ASN A 137 11.16 33.02 14.56
N ALA A 138 10.78 31.76 14.38
CA ALA A 138 9.39 31.35 14.63
C ALA A 138 9.09 31.37 16.15
N PRO A 139 7.90 31.81 16.60
CA PRO A 139 7.60 31.92 18.02
C PRO A 139 7.44 30.54 18.68
N ASP A 140 8.12 30.33 19.81
CA ASP A 140 8.14 29.04 20.52
C ASP A 140 6.78 28.68 21.12
N GLU A 141 6.01 29.68 21.57
CA GLU A 141 4.63 29.49 22.06
C GLU A 141 3.70 28.81 21.06
N VAL A 142 4.03 28.85 19.76
CA VAL A 142 3.28 28.18 18.68
C VAL A 142 4.03 26.98 18.13
N TYR A 143 5.36 27.09 17.94
CA TYR A 143 6.13 26.16 17.12
C TYR A 143 7.17 25.33 17.88
N LEU A 144 7.30 25.45 19.21
CA LEU A 144 8.34 24.74 19.98
C LEU A 144 8.38 23.24 19.67
N ALA A 145 7.23 22.55 19.75
CA ALA A 145 7.15 21.13 19.44
C ALA A 145 7.59 20.80 18.00
N THR A 146 7.21 21.64 17.03
CA THR A 146 7.59 21.48 15.62
C THR A 146 9.08 21.71 15.39
N LYS A 147 9.68 22.69 16.08
CA LYS A 147 11.13 22.94 16.04
C LYS A 147 11.91 21.75 16.60
N VAL A 148 11.49 21.23 17.76
CA VAL A 148 12.10 20.04 18.37
C VAL A 148 11.95 18.84 17.44
N ALA A 149 10.76 18.60 16.87
CA ALA A 149 10.53 17.53 15.90
C ALA A 149 11.38 17.68 14.62
N LEU A 150 11.60 18.91 14.13
CA LEU A 150 12.48 19.20 13.00
C LEU A 150 13.93 18.85 13.32
N ILE A 151 14.45 19.26 14.48
CA ILE A 151 15.82 18.96 14.90
C ILE A 151 16.01 17.45 15.02
N MET A 152 15.11 16.77 15.73
CA MET A 152 15.18 15.30 15.89
C MET A 152 15.07 14.59 14.54
N GLY A 153 14.15 15.02 13.68
CA GLY A 153 13.96 14.44 12.35
C GLY A 153 15.16 14.62 11.43
N LEU A 154 15.78 15.81 11.46
CA LEU A 154 16.94 16.13 10.65
C LEU A 154 18.20 15.40 11.13
N MET A 155 18.47 15.43 12.43
CA MET A 155 19.67 14.82 13.03
C MET A 155 19.59 13.29 13.09
N GLY A 156 18.41 12.74 13.36
CA GLY A 156 18.19 11.29 13.42
C GLY A 156 17.80 10.65 12.08
N ALA A 157 17.61 11.45 11.03
CA ALA A 157 17.04 11.01 9.75
C ALA A 157 15.73 10.22 9.93
N CYS A 158 14.91 10.64 10.89
CA CYS A 158 13.71 9.93 11.32
C CYS A 158 12.57 10.09 10.31
N ARG A 159 11.80 9.02 10.09
CA ARG A 159 10.51 9.08 9.40
C ARG A 159 9.47 9.73 10.29
N ALA A 160 8.42 10.30 9.70
CA ALA A 160 7.31 10.89 10.44
C ALA A 160 6.67 9.92 11.45
N CYS A 161 6.53 8.64 11.10
CA CYS A 161 6.00 7.63 12.04
C CYS A 161 6.97 7.31 13.19
N GLU A 162 8.28 7.37 12.94
CA GLU A 162 9.29 7.14 13.97
C GLU A 162 9.28 8.30 14.99
N LEU A 163 9.02 9.53 14.53
CA LEU A 163 8.83 10.69 15.41
C LEU A 163 7.51 10.62 16.19
N SER A 164 6.41 10.18 15.56
CA SER A 164 5.10 10.11 16.25
C SER A 164 5.02 9.01 17.30
N ASP A 165 5.75 7.91 17.08
CA ASP A 165 5.72 6.73 17.95
C ASP A 165 6.73 6.83 19.11
N MET A 166 7.56 7.89 19.12
CA MET A 166 8.60 8.14 20.12
C MET A 166 7.99 8.55 21.46
N LYS A 167 8.55 8.01 22.54
CA LYS A 167 8.10 8.28 23.90
C LYS A 167 9.22 8.89 24.74
N VAL A 168 8.83 9.45 25.88
CA VAL A 168 9.77 10.02 26.86
C VAL A 168 10.77 8.97 27.36
N GLU A 169 10.35 7.70 27.47
CA GLU A 169 11.22 6.58 27.86
C GLU A 169 12.36 6.29 26.86
N ASP A 170 12.20 6.73 25.62
CA ASP A 170 13.21 6.57 24.57
C ASP A 170 14.30 7.65 24.63
N ILE A 171 14.13 8.67 25.47
CA ILE A 171 15.00 9.83 25.60
C ILE A 171 15.87 9.68 26.85
N LYS A 172 17.19 9.84 26.68
CA LYS A 172 18.17 9.80 27.76
C LYS A 172 19.00 11.07 27.75
N ASP A 173 18.90 11.83 28.83
CA ASP A 173 19.71 13.02 29.04
C ASP A 173 21.07 12.64 29.62
N PHE A 174 22.11 13.31 29.15
CA PHE A 174 23.46 13.21 29.70
C PHE A 174 24.13 14.58 29.64
N GLU A 175 25.32 14.70 30.25
CA GLU A 175 26.03 15.96 30.27
C GLU A 175 26.42 16.40 28.84
N GLY A 176 25.83 17.50 28.38
CA GLY A 176 26.09 18.10 27.07
C GLY A 176 25.22 17.58 25.93
N GLY A 177 24.21 16.74 26.17
CA GLY A 177 23.33 16.30 25.09
C GLY A 177 22.20 15.36 25.48
N VAL A 178 21.51 14.88 24.44
CA VAL A 178 20.38 13.97 24.53
C VAL A 178 20.60 12.80 23.58
N ILE A 179 20.48 11.57 24.08
CA ILE A 179 20.43 10.35 23.27
C ILE A 179 18.98 9.95 23.09
N ILE A 180 18.57 9.72 21.84
CA ILE A 180 17.21 9.33 21.49
C ILE A 180 17.23 7.96 20.83
N THR A 181 16.50 7.01 21.41
CA THR A 181 16.32 5.68 20.85
C THR A 181 15.16 5.72 19.85
N ILE A 182 15.39 5.32 18.59
CA ILE A 182 14.34 5.37 17.58
C ILE A 182 13.45 4.13 17.72
N PRO A 183 12.13 4.28 17.98
CA PRO A 183 11.23 3.14 18.12
C PRO A 183 11.09 2.35 16.80
N LYS A 184 10.63 1.09 16.91
CA LYS A 184 10.63 0.09 15.83
C LYS A 184 10.23 0.66 14.46
N THR A 185 11.13 0.48 13.50
CA THR A 185 10.92 0.95 12.13
C THR A 185 9.91 0.08 11.37
N LYS A 186 9.42 0.59 10.23
CA LYS A 186 8.45 -0.11 9.35
C LYS A 186 8.99 -1.46 8.84
N THR A 187 10.31 -1.61 8.75
CA THR A 187 10.98 -2.90 8.54
C THR A 187 11.20 -3.52 9.91
N LYS A 188 10.96 -4.83 10.09
CA LYS A 188 11.07 -5.54 11.38
C LYS A 188 12.52 -5.61 11.95
N ILE A 189 13.35 -4.64 11.61
CA ILE A 189 14.77 -4.47 11.95
C ILE A 189 14.87 -3.19 12.78
N VAL A 190 15.48 -3.30 13.96
CA VAL A 190 15.79 -2.17 14.84
C VAL A 190 17.05 -1.48 14.30
N ARG A 191 17.06 -0.14 14.32
CA ARG A 191 18.20 0.68 13.91
C ARG A 191 19.02 1.09 15.12
#